data_AF-A0A853HGM4-F1
#
_entry.id   AF-A0A853HGM4-F1
#
_cell.length_a   1.000
_cell.length_b   1.000
_cell.length_c   1.000
_cell.angle_alpha   90.00
_cell.angle_beta   90.00
_cell.angle_gamma   90.00
#
_symmetry.space_group_name_H-M   'P 1'
#
loop_
_entity.id
_entity.type
_entity.pdbx_description
1 polymer ?
#
loop_
_entity_poly.entity_id
_entity_poly.type
_entity_poly.pdbx_seq_one_letter_code
_entity_poly.pdbx_strand_id
1 'polypeptide(L)'
;MDLKRTRWVRRLEDGSYTIESNTNLNKQKLLCELCGIASKCPINEARIKLHETGAHFHLNSCIRYVPLLAFRKPIIGLDAPYFNTLRSGVTWRDRVEPGKLVCLVEADTGKIIRFGKVDKVYSGPVDEMLRKHSRFNHLCMGGEKIEKVSEVIRKSYGHFLKDDSLLTAIYVKHLDREFDTEYHSEEELHLVDPRPKAGVIDINIARQKPSETI
;
A
#
# COMPACT_ATOMS: atom_id res chain seq x y z
N MET A 1 5.83 14.32 -1.50
CA MET A 1 6.43 12.96 -1.50
C MET A 1 6.48 12.46 -2.94
N ASP A 2 7.66 12.09 -3.46
CA ASP A 2 7.77 11.60 -4.85
C ASP A 2 7.47 10.08 -4.91
N LEU A 3 6.19 9.75 -5.06
CA LEU A 3 5.71 8.37 -5.05
C LEU A 3 6.29 7.50 -6.17
N LYS A 4 6.74 8.08 -7.29
CA LYS A 4 7.36 7.32 -8.39
C LYS A 4 8.65 6.63 -7.92
N ARG A 5 9.34 7.19 -6.92
CA ARG A 5 10.60 6.65 -6.40
C ARG A 5 10.43 5.39 -5.55
N THR A 6 9.22 5.14 -5.03
CA THR A 6 8.91 3.92 -4.26
C THR A 6 9.19 2.63 -5.05
N ARG A 7 9.22 2.72 -6.39
CA ARG A 7 9.56 1.59 -7.26
C ARG A 7 11.00 1.09 -7.11
N TRP A 8 11.89 1.85 -6.49
CA TRP A 8 13.28 1.46 -6.23
C TRP A 8 13.49 0.89 -4.83
N VAL A 9 12.44 0.88 -4.01
CA VAL A 9 12.48 0.26 -2.69
C VAL A 9 12.27 -1.24 -2.84
N ARG A 10 13.08 -2.02 -2.12
CA ARG A 10 13.04 -3.49 -2.05
C ARG A 10 13.02 -3.92 -0.59
N ARG A 11 12.36 -5.03 -0.29
CA ARG A 11 12.45 -5.70 1.01
C ARG A 11 13.56 -6.75 0.94
N LEU A 12 14.35 -6.85 2.00
CA LEU A 12 15.41 -7.84 2.18
C LEU A 12 14.89 -9.05 2.95
N GLU A 13 15.68 -10.12 3.01
CA GLU A 13 15.32 -11.37 3.69
C GLU A 13 15.14 -11.18 5.21
N ASP A 14 15.87 -10.25 5.80
CA ASP A 14 15.78 -9.85 7.21
C ASP A 14 14.54 -8.98 7.53
N GLY A 15 13.67 -8.75 6.54
CA GLY A 15 12.47 -7.92 6.67
C GLY A 15 12.73 -6.41 6.58
N SER A 16 13.98 -5.98 6.49
CA SER A 16 14.33 -4.58 6.30
C SER A 16 14.07 -4.12 4.87
N TYR A 17 13.89 -2.82 4.67
CA TYR A 17 13.70 -2.24 3.35
C TYR A 17 14.92 -1.44 2.96
N THR A 18 15.32 -1.54 1.69
CA THR A 18 16.45 -0.79 1.14
C THR A 18 16.04 -0.06 -0.14
N ILE A 19 16.75 1.01 -0.48
CA ILE A 19 16.63 1.69 -1.78
C ILE A 19 17.93 1.52 -2.56
N GLU A 20 17.86 0.99 -3.79
CA GLU A 20 19.06 0.79 -4.60
C GLU A 20 19.79 2.10 -4.89
N SER A 21 21.02 2.18 -4.41
CA SER A 21 21.95 3.27 -4.61
C SER A 21 22.64 3.14 -5.96
N ASN A 22 21.89 3.28 -7.06
CA ASN A 22 22.48 3.26 -8.39
C ASN A 22 23.56 4.37 -8.47
N THR A 23 24.82 4.00 -8.77
CA THR A 23 26.04 4.81 -8.57
C THR A 23 26.02 6.16 -9.28
N ASN A 24 25.22 6.31 -10.35
CA ASN A 24 25.05 7.58 -11.07
C ASN A 24 23.94 8.50 -10.53
N LEU A 25 23.12 8.05 -9.58
CA LEU A 25 21.95 8.76 -9.04
C LEU A 25 22.08 9.10 -7.53
N ASN A 26 23.29 8.97 -6.98
CA ASN A 26 23.57 8.75 -5.56
C ASN A 26 23.75 9.99 -4.67
N LYS A 27 23.10 11.12 -4.97
CA LYS A 27 23.20 12.32 -4.10
C LYS A 27 21.87 12.83 -3.54
N GLN A 28 20.73 12.22 -3.86
CA GLN A 28 19.41 12.79 -3.50
C GLN A 28 18.35 11.75 -3.08
N LYS A 29 18.76 10.55 -2.67
CA LYS A 29 17.82 9.45 -2.41
C LYS A 29 17.85 9.06 -0.95
N LEU A 30 16.77 9.37 -0.23
CA LEU A 30 16.63 9.02 1.17
C LEU A 30 15.43 8.10 1.34
N LEU A 31 15.67 6.91 1.92
CA LEU A 31 14.61 5.95 2.21
C LEU A 31 13.50 6.56 3.08
N CYS A 32 13.88 7.44 4.03
CA CYS A 32 12.95 8.15 4.90
C CYS A 32 11.92 8.99 4.13
N GLU A 33 12.29 9.61 3.00
CA GLU A 33 11.36 10.44 2.20
C GLU A 33 10.24 9.61 1.54
N LEU A 34 10.43 8.30 1.45
CA LEU A 34 9.50 7.35 0.83
C LEU A 34 8.77 6.50 1.86
N CYS A 35 8.84 6.86 3.15
CA CYS A 35 8.27 6.12 4.25
C CYS A 35 6.92 6.72 4.69
N GLY A 36 5.93 5.87 4.97
CA GLY A 36 4.59 6.30 5.41
C GLY A 36 4.55 7.08 6.71
N ILE A 37 5.57 6.93 7.56
CA ILE A 37 5.66 7.56 8.89
C ILE A 37 6.72 8.68 8.95
N ALA A 38 7.24 9.12 7.79
CA ALA A 38 8.41 10.00 7.73
C ALA A 38 8.30 11.26 8.59
N SER A 39 7.11 11.87 8.66
CA SER A 39 6.84 13.11 9.39
C SER A 39 6.89 12.95 10.91
N LYS A 40 6.78 11.72 11.41
CA LYS A 40 6.71 11.42 12.86
C LYS A 40 7.73 10.36 13.29
N CYS A 41 8.60 9.93 12.39
CA CYS A 41 9.58 8.90 12.67
C CYS A 41 10.79 9.48 13.43
N PRO A 42 11.12 8.97 14.63
CA PRO A 42 12.26 9.45 15.42
C PRO A 42 13.60 9.34 14.68
N ILE A 43 13.77 8.31 13.82
CA ILE A 43 14.98 8.15 12.99
C ILE A 43 15.10 9.30 11.99
N ASN A 44 13.99 9.69 11.35
CA ASN A 44 14.02 10.78 10.39
C ASN A 44 14.21 12.13 11.09
N GLU A 45 13.61 12.32 12.26
CA GLU A 45 13.82 13.51 13.09
C GLU A 45 15.28 13.66 13.51
N ALA A 46 15.89 12.60 14.06
CA ALA A 46 17.30 12.58 14.43
C ALA A 46 18.21 12.86 13.22
N ARG A 47 17.90 12.29 12.05
CA ARG A 47 18.62 12.56 10.80
C ARG A 47 18.56 14.03 10.41
N ILE A 48 17.41 14.68 10.52
CA ILE A 48 17.25 16.12 10.22
C ILE A 48 18.10 16.96 11.18
N LYS A 49 18.03 16.69 12.49
CA LYS A 49 18.84 17.39 13.50
C LYS A 49 20.35 17.25 13.24
N LEU A 50 20.82 16.04 12.92
CA LEU A 50 22.23 15.81 12.59
C LEU A 50 22.66 16.57 11.33
N HIS A 51 21.80 16.60 10.32
CA HIS A 51 22.05 17.36 9.09
C HIS A 51 22.16 18.86 9.35
N GLU A 52 21.32 19.42 10.22
CA GLU A 52 21.38 20.82 10.64
C GLU A 52 22.69 21.16 11.37
N THR A 53 23.27 20.19 12.08
CA THR A 53 24.60 20.31 12.71
C THR A 53 25.78 20.02 11.77
N GLY A 54 25.52 19.84 10.46
CA GLY A 54 26.55 19.58 9.45
C GLY A 54 26.98 18.12 9.30
N ALA A 55 26.33 17.18 9.99
CA ALA A 55 26.59 15.75 9.87
C ALA A 55 25.64 15.09 8.86
N HIS A 56 26.19 14.64 7.72
CA HIS A 56 25.40 14.00 6.67
C HIS A 56 25.32 12.47 6.86
N PHE A 57 24.24 12.01 7.45
CA PHE A 57 23.94 10.57 7.58
C PHE A 57 22.97 10.09 6.48
N HIS A 58 23.34 9.00 5.80
CA HIS A 58 22.52 8.37 4.76
C HIS A 58 21.95 7.04 5.26
N LEU A 59 20.62 6.99 5.39
CA LEU A 59 19.91 5.77 5.74
C LEU A 59 19.48 5.03 4.46
N ASN A 60 20.20 3.97 4.12
CA ASN A 60 19.93 3.15 2.93
C ASN A 60 19.02 1.97 3.23
N SER A 61 19.01 1.45 4.45
CA SER A 61 18.12 0.37 4.90
C SER A 61 17.39 0.69 6.20
N CYS A 62 16.17 0.19 6.38
CA CYS A 62 15.36 0.38 7.59
C CYS A 62 14.29 -0.69 7.77
N ILE A 63 14.24 -1.34 8.94
CA ILE A 63 13.20 -2.32 9.30
C ILE A 63 11.85 -1.66 9.62
N ARG A 64 11.88 -0.45 10.19
CA ARG A 64 10.70 0.37 10.50
C ARG A 64 10.07 1.03 9.27
N TYR A 65 10.58 0.76 8.06
CA TYR A 65 10.02 1.34 6.85
C TYR A 65 8.56 0.89 6.66
N VAL A 66 7.69 1.85 6.35
CA VAL A 66 6.26 1.64 6.07
C VAL A 66 6.01 1.90 4.59
N PRO A 67 5.76 0.86 3.76
CA PRO A 67 5.49 1.01 2.34
C PRO A 67 4.24 1.83 2.04
N LEU A 68 4.28 2.53 0.90
CA LEU A 68 3.21 3.42 0.45
C LEU A 68 2.35 2.76 -0.64
N LEU A 69 1.07 2.55 -0.36
CA LEU A 69 0.09 2.12 -1.33
C LEU A 69 -0.65 3.35 -1.91
N ALA A 70 -0.29 3.74 -3.13
CA ALA A 70 -0.86 4.92 -3.78
C ALA A 70 -2.21 4.61 -4.47
N PHE A 71 -3.21 5.45 -4.29
CA PHE A 71 -4.54 5.33 -4.90
C PHE A 71 -4.89 6.58 -5.70
N ARG A 72 -5.38 6.39 -6.92
CA ARG A 72 -5.85 7.49 -7.78
C ARG A 72 -7.29 7.84 -7.43
N LYS A 73 -7.68 9.10 -7.65
CA LYS A 73 -9.08 9.53 -7.51
C LYS A 73 -9.96 8.87 -8.60
N PRO A 74 -11.26 8.65 -8.32
CA PRO A 74 -11.92 8.87 -7.03
C PRO A 74 -11.47 7.83 -5.98
N ILE A 75 -11.31 8.28 -4.74
CA ILE A 75 -10.97 7.38 -3.63
C ILE A 75 -12.26 6.74 -3.11
N ILE A 76 -12.40 5.44 -3.34
CA ILE A 76 -13.63 4.68 -3.07
C ILE A 76 -13.30 3.48 -2.18
N GLY A 77 -14.08 3.27 -1.12
CA GLY A 77 -14.08 2.08 -0.26
C GLY A 77 -12.78 1.76 0.48
N LEU A 78 -11.86 2.72 0.60
CA LEU A 78 -10.63 2.56 1.40
C LEU A 78 -10.88 2.70 2.90
N ASP A 79 -12.03 3.20 3.31
CA ASP A 79 -12.49 3.31 4.69
C ASP A 79 -13.06 1.97 5.22
N ALA A 80 -13.36 1.02 4.33
CA ALA A 80 -13.79 -0.32 4.71
C ALA A 80 -12.80 -0.96 5.71
N PRO A 81 -13.31 -1.76 6.67
CA PRO A 81 -12.47 -2.40 7.67
C PRO A 81 -11.56 -3.48 7.06
N TYR A 82 -11.97 -4.04 5.92
CA TYR A 82 -11.23 -5.06 5.21
C TYR A 82 -11.51 -4.96 3.70
N PHE A 83 -10.44 -4.90 2.91
CA PHE A 83 -10.53 -4.88 1.45
C PHE A 83 -9.23 -5.38 0.83
N ASN A 84 -9.20 -5.53 -0.49
CA ASN A 84 -7.96 -5.65 -1.24
C ASN A 84 -7.74 -4.51 -2.23
N THR A 85 -6.48 -4.35 -2.61
CA THR A 85 -6.07 -3.63 -3.81
C THR A 85 -5.39 -4.59 -4.77
N LEU A 86 -5.67 -4.46 -6.07
CA LEU A 86 -5.06 -5.24 -7.13
C LEU A 86 -3.98 -4.39 -7.81
N ARG A 87 -2.77 -4.94 -7.95
CA ARG A 87 -1.59 -4.24 -8.48
C ARG A 87 -0.92 -5.11 -9.54
N SER A 88 -0.53 -4.50 -10.66
CA SER A 88 0.18 -5.22 -11.73
C SER A 88 1.55 -5.73 -11.26
N GLY A 89 1.91 -6.91 -11.75
CA GLY A 89 3.17 -7.60 -11.49
C GLY A 89 3.23 -8.29 -10.13
N VAL A 90 4.40 -8.88 -9.83
CA VAL A 90 4.69 -9.58 -8.56
C VAL A 90 5.50 -8.73 -7.57
N THR A 91 5.97 -7.55 -7.98
CA THR A 91 6.82 -6.69 -7.15
C THR A 91 6.22 -6.42 -5.77
N TRP A 92 4.90 -6.31 -5.68
CA TRP A 92 4.23 -6.08 -4.40
C TRP A 92 4.27 -7.29 -3.47
N ARG A 93 4.19 -8.51 -4.00
CA ARG A 93 4.37 -9.74 -3.22
C ARG A 93 5.75 -9.78 -2.55
N ASP A 94 6.76 -9.28 -3.25
CA ASP A 94 8.12 -9.26 -2.73
C ASP A 94 8.39 -8.04 -1.82
N ARG A 95 7.47 -7.06 -1.78
CA ARG A 95 7.59 -5.84 -0.96
C ARG A 95 6.78 -5.88 0.32
N VAL A 96 5.73 -6.68 0.41
CA VAL A 96 4.87 -6.74 1.60
C VAL A 96 4.54 -8.18 1.94
N GLU A 97 4.38 -8.42 3.24
CA GLU A 97 4.02 -9.72 3.79
C GLU A 97 2.87 -9.56 4.80
N PRO A 98 2.15 -10.64 5.13
CA PRO A 98 1.19 -10.64 6.22
C PRO A 98 1.77 -10.05 7.51
N GLY A 99 1.00 -9.19 8.17
CA GLY A 99 1.41 -8.46 9.36
C GLY A 99 2.07 -7.11 9.08
N LYS A 100 2.61 -6.87 7.86
CA LYS A 100 3.32 -5.63 7.57
C LYS A 100 2.38 -4.42 7.56
N LEU A 101 2.80 -3.34 8.23
CA LEU A 101 2.13 -2.06 8.14
C LEU A 101 2.35 -1.39 6.79
N VAL A 102 1.30 -0.80 6.24
CA VAL A 102 1.30 -0.03 5.00
C VAL A 102 0.57 1.29 5.18
N CYS A 103 1.00 2.30 4.46
CA CYS A 103 0.42 3.64 4.46
C CYS A 103 -0.29 3.88 3.12
N LEU A 104 -1.57 4.17 3.17
CA LEU A 104 -2.38 4.43 1.99
C LEU A 104 -2.33 5.93 1.70
N VAL A 105 -2.04 6.29 0.47
CA VAL A 105 -1.81 7.68 0.07
C VAL A 105 -2.52 8.01 -1.23
N GLU A 106 -2.88 9.29 -1.39
CA GLU A 106 -3.32 9.80 -2.69
C GLU A 106 -2.15 9.80 -3.69
N ALA A 107 -2.37 9.26 -4.88
CA ALA A 107 -1.31 9.12 -5.89
C ALA A 107 -0.77 10.46 -6.43
N ASP A 108 -1.59 11.52 -6.42
CA ASP A 108 -1.22 12.81 -7.01
C ASP A 108 -0.52 13.73 -5.99
N THR A 109 -1.00 13.72 -4.75
CA THR A 109 -0.53 14.64 -3.69
C THR A 109 0.45 13.96 -2.72
N GLY A 110 0.43 12.63 -2.62
CA GLY A 110 1.07 11.91 -1.54
C GLY A 110 0.43 12.15 -0.17
N LYS A 111 -0.73 12.81 -0.12
CA LYS A 111 -1.48 13.02 1.14
C LYS A 111 -1.86 11.66 1.70
N ILE A 112 -1.58 11.47 2.98
CA ILE A 112 -1.92 10.21 3.62
C ILE A 112 -3.44 10.14 3.81
N ILE A 113 -3.99 9.00 3.42
CA ILE A 113 -5.40 8.63 3.54
C ILE A 113 -5.60 7.95 4.90
N ARG A 114 -4.86 6.87 5.17
CA ARG A 114 -4.85 6.13 6.44
C ARG A 114 -3.75 5.08 6.43
N PHE A 115 -3.54 4.45 7.58
CA PHE A 115 -2.72 3.25 7.69
C PHE A 115 -3.59 1.97 7.65
N GLY A 116 -2.94 0.86 7.35
CA GLY A 116 -3.53 -0.47 7.37
C GLY A 116 -2.48 -1.55 7.60
N LYS A 117 -2.93 -2.74 7.94
CA LYS A 117 -2.08 -3.93 8.12
C LYS A 117 -2.35 -4.92 7.00
N VAL A 118 -1.30 -5.41 6.36
CA VAL A 118 -1.43 -6.44 5.33
C VAL A 118 -1.89 -7.73 6.01
N ASP A 119 -2.98 -8.32 5.52
CA ASP A 119 -3.47 -9.61 6.01
C ASP A 119 -2.94 -10.75 5.13
N LYS A 120 -3.10 -10.61 3.82
CA LYS A 120 -2.81 -11.65 2.83
C LYS A 120 -2.30 -11.03 1.54
N VAL A 121 -1.41 -11.75 0.86
CA VAL A 121 -0.89 -11.36 -0.45
C VAL A 121 -0.98 -12.56 -1.38
N TYR A 122 -1.58 -12.36 -2.55
CA TYR A 122 -1.72 -13.39 -3.57
C TYR A 122 -1.25 -12.84 -4.91
N SER A 123 -0.58 -13.65 -5.71
CA SER A 123 -0.20 -13.30 -7.07
C SER A 123 -0.52 -14.43 -8.03
N GLY A 124 -0.95 -14.10 -9.24
CA GLY A 124 -1.28 -15.08 -10.27
C GLY A 124 -1.67 -14.42 -11.59
N PRO A 125 -2.09 -15.22 -12.59
CA PRO A 125 -2.56 -14.72 -13.88
C PRO A 125 -3.70 -13.70 -13.73
N VAL A 126 -3.71 -12.66 -14.57
CA VAL A 126 -4.65 -11.53 -14.46
C VAL A 126 -6.11 -11.97 -14.31
N ASP A 127 -6.60 -12.83 -15.20
CA ASP A 127 -8.01 -13.20 -15.23
C ASP A 127 -8.43 -14.08 -14.04
N GLU A 128 -7.54 -14.95 -13.58
CA GLU A 128 -7.77 -15.73 -12.37
C GLU A 128 -7.85 -14.82 -11.13
N MET A 129 -6.94 -13.85 -11.05
CA MET A 129 -6.88 -12.93 -9.94
C MET A 129 -8.09 -12.00 -9.89
N LEU A 130 -8.52 -11.47 -11.03
CA LEU A 130 -9.76 -10.69 -11.13
C LEU A 130 -10.97 -11.53 -10.70
N ARG A 131 -11.10 -12.76 -11.21
CA ARG A 131 -12.21 -13.66 -10.85
C ARG A 131 -12.27 -13.94 -9.34
N LYS A 132 -11.12 -14.23 -8.71
CA LYS A 132 -11.07 -14.63 -7.29
C LYS A 132 -11.18 -13.45 -6.32
N HIS A 133 -10.63 -12.29 -6.68
CA HIS A 133 -10.36 -11.23 -5.71
C HIS A 133 -11.16 -9.95 -5.94
N SER A 134 -11.75 -9.70 -7.12
CA SER A 134 -12.43 -8.43 -7.41
C SER A 134 -13.57 -8.10 -6.44
N ARG A 135 -14.34 -9.08 -5.94
CA ARG A 135 -15.44 -8.84 -4.99
C ARG A 135 -15.03 -8.19 -3.67
N PHE A 136 -13.77 -8.36 -3.26
CA PHE A 136 -13.22 -7.75 -2.05
C PHE A 136 -12.39 -6.49 -2.35
N ASN A 137 -12.31 -6.09 -3.62
CA ASN A 137 -11.56 -4.92 -4.00
C ASN A 137 -12.19 -3.66 -3.40
N HIS A 138 -11.36 -2.68 -3.02
CA HIS A 138 -11.86 -1.45 -2.41
C HIS A 138 -12.93 -0.73 -3.24
N LEU A 139 -12.87 -0.82 -4.57
CA LEU A 139 -13.93 -0.27 -5.42
C LEU A 139 -15.28 -0.94 -5.11
N CYS A 140 -15.33 -2.27 -5.07
CA CYS A 140 -16.53 -3.01 -4.71
C CYS A 140 -16.97 -2.75 -3.27
N MET A 141 -16.02 -2.68 -2.34
CA MET A 141 -16.34 -2.35 -0.94
C MET A 141 -16.98 -0.95 -0.79
N GLY A 142 -16.70 -0.04 -1.72
CA GLY A 142 -17.34 1.27 -1.79
C GLY A 142 -18.58 1.34 -2.69
N GLY A 143 -19.13 0.20 -3.12
CA GLY A 143 -20.40 0.11 -3.85
C GLY A 143 -20.28 -0.11 -5.36
N GLU A 144 -19.08 -0.23 -5.92
CA GLU A 144 -18.91 -0.51 -7.36
C GLU A 144 -19.19 -1.98 -7.70
N LYS A 145 -19.55 -2.24 -8.96
CA LYS A 145 -19.74 -3.61 -9.45
C LYS A 145 -18.41 -4.32 -9.70
N ILE A 146 -18.42 -5.65 -9.65
CA ILE A 146 -17.22 -6.49 -9.87
C ILE A 146 -16.62 -6.24 -11.25
N GLU A 147 -17.46 -6.06 -12.26
CA GLU A 147 -17.04 -5.80 -13.65
C GLU A 147 -16.26 -4.48 -13.76
N LYS A 148 -16.62 -3.50 -12.92
CA LYS A 148 -15.94 -2.20 -12.87
C LYS A 148 -14.50 -2.34 -12.41
N VAL A 149 -14.21 -3.26 -11.49
CA VAL A 149 -12.84 -3.55 -11.04
C VAL A 149 -11.97 -3.98 -12.22
N SER A 150 -12.46 -4.92 -13.02
CA SER A 150 -11.76 -5.41 -14.21
C SER A 150 -11.51 -4.30 -15.22
N GLU A 151 -12.51 -3.45 -15.48
CA GLU A 151 -12.38 -2.27 -16.34
C GLU A 151 -11.29 -1.31 -15.82
N VAL A 152 -11.32 -0.97 -14.53
CA VAL A 152 -10.35 -0.04 -13.93
C VAL A 152 -8.93 -0.62 -13.97
N ILE A 153 -8.75 -1.92 -13.69
CA ILE A 153 -7.44 -2.57 -13.72
C ILE A 153 -6.89 -2.59 -15.15
N ARG A 154 -7.69 -2.98 -16.13
CA ARG A 154 -7.29 -2.99 -17.55
C ARG A 154 -7.06 -1.58 -18.08
N LYS A 155 -7.81 -0.57 -17.65
CA LYS A 155 -7.55 0.82 -18.01
C LYS A 155 -6.28 1.39 -17.36
N SER A 156 -6.05 1.04 -16.10
CA SER A 156 -4.90 1.55 -15.32
C SER A 156 -3.58 0.92 -15.74
N TYR A 157 -3.62 -0.35 -16.15
CA TYR A 157 -2.42 -1.14 -16.44
C TYR A 157 -2.38 -1.72 -17.85
N GLY A 158 -3.36 -1.48 -18.72
CA GLY A 158 -3.51 -2.15 -20.02
C GLY A 158 -2.29 -2.07 -20.93
N HIS A 159 -1.58 -0.95 -20.92
CA HIS A 159 -0.30 -0.81 -21.65
C HIS A 159 0.81 -1.75 -21.14
N PHE A 160 0.67 -2.28 -19.92
CA PHE A 160 1.60 -3.18 -19.24
C PHE A 160 1.06 -4.61 -19.10
N LEU A 161 -0.22 -4.86 -19.36
CA LEU A 161 -0.83 -6.18 -19.25
C LEU A 161 -0.74 -6.91 -20.59
N LYS A 162 0.20 -7.85 -20.67
CA LYS A 162 0.33 -8.87 -21.70
C LYS A 162 -0.33 -10.18 -21.26
N ASP A 163 -0.45 -11.15 -22.16
CA ASP A 163 -1.09 -12.45 -21.89
C ASP A 163 -0.44 -13.22 -20.72
N ASP A 164 0.87 -13.06 -20.52
CA ASP A 164 1.65 -13.67 -19.44
C ASP A 164 1.75 -12.79 -18.17
N SER A 165 1.03 -11.67 -18.13
CA SER A 165 1.11 -10.75 -17.00
C SER A 165 0.51 -11.34 -15.73
N LEU A 166 1.09 -10.94 -14.62
CA LEU A 166 0.64 -11.31 -13.29
C LEU A 166 -0.01 -10.13 -12.59
N LEU A 167 -0.97 -10.41 -11.74
CA LEU A 167 -1.65 -9.46 -10.88
C LEU A 167 -1.48 -9.89 -9.42
N THR A 168 -1.25 -8.93 -8.54
CA THR A 168 -1.10 -9.15 -7.11
C THR A 168 -2.28 -8.54 -6.35
N ALA A 169 -2.97 -9.34 -5.55
CA ALA A 169 -3.96 -8.89 -4.59
C ALA A 169 -3.32 -8.71 -3.21
N ILE A 170 -3.43 -7.51 -2.66
CA ILE A 170 -2.96 -7.18 -1.30
C ILE A 170 -4.19 -6.90 -0.45
N TYR A 171 -4.48 -7.80 0.49
CA TYR A 171 -5.55 -7.61 1.46
C TYR A 171 -5.06 -6.78 2.63
N VAL A 172 -5.86 -5.78 3.00
CA VAL A 172 -5.54 -4.80 4.03
C VAL A 172 -6.67 -4.76 5.06
N LYS A 173 -6.29 -4.85 6.33
CA LYS A 173 -7.15 -4.66 7.50
C LYS A 173 -7.00 -3.26 8.07
N HIS A 174 -8.08 -2.77 8.67
CA HIS A 174 -8.03 -1.60 9.55
C HIS A 174 -7.18 -1.87 10.79
N LEU A 175 -6.54 -0.80 11.27
CA LEU A 175 -5.78 -0.83 12.51
C LEU A 175 -6.74 -0.51 13.66
N ASP A 176 -7.42 -1.55 14.17
CA ASP A 176 -8.43 -1.36 15.22
C ASP A 176 -7.85 -1.19 16.63
N ARG A 177 -6.55 -1.45 16.82
CA ARG A 177 -5.66 -1.00 17.94
C ARG A 177 -4.41 -1.88 18.10
N GLU A 178 -4.41 -3.10 17.57
CA GLU A 178 -3.20 -3.95 17.53
C GLU A 178 -2.29 -3.52 16.36
N PHE A 179 -1.57 -2.41 16.57
CA PHE A 179 -0.51 -2.00 15.65
C PHE A 179 0.76 -2.81 15.89
N ASP A 180 1.73 -2.65 14.99
CA ASP A 180 3.05 -3.26 15.13
C ASP A 180 3.83 -2.53 16.25
N THR A 181 3.53 -2.88 17.50
CA THR A 181 4.19 -2.29 18.69
C THR A 181 5.67 -2.66 18.78
N GLU A 182 6.10 -3.67 18.04
CA GLU A 182 7.51 -4.09 17.97
C GLU A 182 8.34 -3.02 17.24
N TYR A 183 7.81 -2.46 16.15
CA TYR A 183 8.54 -1.54 15.30
C TYR A 183 7.96 -0.13 15.18
N HIS A 184 6.76 0.14 15.71
CA HIS A 184 6.06 1.41 15.52
C HIS A 184 5.29 1.83 16.77
N SER A 185 5.32 3.13 17.06
CA SER A 185 4.53 3.79 18.10
C SER A 185 3.15 4.21 17.57
N GLU A 186 2.21 4.48 18.49
CA GLU A 186 0.88 4.97 18.12
C GLU A 186 0.97 6.37 17.47
N GLU A 187 1.87 7.20 17.98
CA GLU A 187 2.11 8.56 17.50
C GLU A 187 2.55 8.58 16.04
N GLU A 188 3.46 7.68 15.66
CA GLU A 188 3.94 7.50 14.28
C GLU A 188 2.82 7.17 13.30
N LEU A 189 1.75 6.51 13.76
CA LEU A 189 0.66 5.97 12.96
C LEU A 189 -0.63 6.81 13.03
N HIS A 190 -0.68 7.82 13.90
CA HIS A 190 -1.86 8.66 14.06
C HIS A 190 -2.22 9.42 12.78
N LEU A 191 -3.32 9.00 12.15
CA LEU A 191 -4.11 9.76 11.19
C LEU A 191 -5.59 9.40 11.30
N VAL A 192 -6.44 10.41 11.24
CA VAL A 192 -7.90 10.26 11.12
C VAL A 192 -8.25 10.57 9.67
N ASP A 193 -8.86 9.61 8.96
CA ASP A 193 -9.43 9.90 7.64
C ASP A 193 -10.60 10.88 7.84
N PRO A 194 -10.51 12.14 7.36
CA PRO A 194 -11.54 13.14 7.61
C PRO A 194 -12.80 12.91 6.76
N ARG A 195 -12.80 11.92 5.86
CA ARG A 195 -13.93 11.64 4.98
C ARG A 195 -14.99 10.81 5.69
N PRO A 196 -16.27 11.02 5.34
CA PRO A 196 -17.35 10.16 5.82
C PRO A 196 -17.06 8.72 5.38
N LYS A 197 -17.24 7.78 6.31
CA LYS A 197 -17.17 6.35 6.03
C LYS A 197 -18.19 6.05 4.92
N ALA A 198 -17.74 5.48 3.81
CA ALA A 198 -18.60 4.91 2.78
C ALA A 198 -19.50 3.84 3.42
N GLY A 199 -20.65 3.59 2.81
CA GLY A 199 -21.50 2.47 3.21
C GLY A 199 -20.70 1.17 3.11
N VAL A 200 -20.25 0.65 4.25
CA VAL A 200 -19.46 -0.58 4.30
C VAL A 200 -20.37 -1.74 3.94
N ILE A 201 -20.06 -2.45 2.86
CA ILE A 201 -20.68 -3.75 2.61
C ILE A 201 -20.18 -4.70 3.69
N ASP A 202 -21.09 -5.28 4.47
CA ASP A 202 -20.75 -6.28 5.49
C ASP A 202 -19.97 -7.43 4.83
N ILE A 203 -18.81 -7.76 5.40
CA ILE A 203 -17.93 -8.80 4.87
C ILE A 203 -18.61 -10.18 4.79
N ASN A 204 -19.60 -10.43 5.65
CA ASN A 204 -20.42 -11.63 5.63
C ASN A 204 -21.37 -11.63 4.42
N ILE A 205 -21.90 -10.47 4.05
CA ILE A 205 -22.71 -10.28 2.83
C ILE A 205 -21.82 -10.45 1.59
N ALA A 206 -20.63 -9.83 1.57
CA ALA A 206 -19.68 -9.98 0.46
C ALA A 206 -19.15 -11.42 0.26
N ARG A 207 -19.19 -12.25 1.31
CA ARG A 207 -18.79 -13.66 1.27
C ARG A 207 -19.86 -14.56 0.65
N GLN A 208 -21.13 -14.18 0.68
CA GLN A 208 -22.21 -14.95 0.08
C GLN A 208 -21.97 -15.09 -1.43
N LYS A 209 -22.18 -16.31 -1.96
CA LYS A 209 -22.18 -16.52 -3.40
C LYS A 209 -23.34 -15.70 -3.99
N PRO A 210 -23.18 -15.08 -5.18
CA PRO A 210 -24.33 -14.52 -5.88
C PRO A 210 -25.38 -15.62 -5.99
N SER A 211 -26.60 -15.36 -5.49
CA SER A 211 -27.72 -16.25 -5.77
C SER A 211 -27.87 -16.30 -7.29
N GLU A 212 -27.89 -17.50 -7.86
CA GLU A 212 -28.31 -17.71 -9.24
C GLU A 212 -29.77 -17.28 -9.32
N THR A 213 -30.02 -16.04 -9.73
CA THR A 213 -31.36 -15.59 -10.10
C THR A 213 -31.66 -16.18 -11.47
N ILE A 214 -32.59 -17.15 -11.47
CA ILE A 214 -33.24 -17.74 -12.65
C ILE A 214 -33.99 -16.65 -13.42
#